data_AF-A0A8J2LMG1-F1
#
_entry.id   AF-A0A8J2LMG1-F1
#
_cell.length_a   1.000
_cell.length_b   1.000
_cell.length_c   1.000
_cell.angle_alpha   90.00
_cell.angle_beta   90.00
_cell.angle_gamma   90.00
#
_symmetry.space_group_name_H-M   'P 1'
#
loop_
_entity.id
_entity.type
_entity.pdbx_description
1 polymer ?
#
loop_
_entity_poly.entity_id
_entity_poly.type
_entity_poly.pdbx_seq_one_letter_code
_entity_poly.pdbx_strand_id
1 'polypeptide(L)'
;MPNTKVIIAAASLLVLAALLIVIIVVTHKASGNAQNCPAEVQKCPGKDELFHLPERKCFLKGETPEGVCTRNMAILPVVSCRKQGQCECNYEGNNRWLVYHNETNECHFVYTQGFCQPGEWIELSKGLGVCKPNLCASEIAKEPGSELDWVAYNGKCYRLFTDLNLPGCKGPIQFFKNFPKAACTEPRNIRTSGVGAIPPAECPPGSFQAVNGHCQPPIEFDFD
;
A
#
# COMPACT_ATOMS: atom_id res chain seq x y z
N MET A 1 -37.59 -16.77 53.87
CA MET A 1 -36.19 -17.15 53.61
C MET A 1 -36.16 -17.87 52.26
N PRO A 2 -35.47 -17.33 51.25
CA PRO A 2 -35.37 -17.99 49.96
C PRO A 2 -34.68 -19.34 50.14
N ASN A 3 -35.27 -20.37 49.54
CA ASN A 3 -34.79 -21.75 49.63
C ASN A 3 -33.41 -21.84 48.97
N THR A 4 -32.38 -22.22 49.74
CA THR A 4 -30.99 -22.32 49.29
C THR A 4 -30.83 -23.11 47.99
N LYS A 5 -31.71 -24.10 47.75
CA LYS A 5 -31.74 -24.88 46.50
C LYS A 5 -32.08 -24.04 45.26
N VAL A 6 -32.93 -23.03 45.39
CA VAL A 6 -33.33 -22.12 44.30
C VAL A 6 -32.18 -21.19 43.92
N ILE A 7 -31.42 -20.71 44.91
CA ILE A 7 -30.27 -19.83 44.69
C ILE A 7 -29.15 -20.59 43.96
N ILE A 8 -28.87 -21.84 44.36
CA ILE A 8 -27.84 -22.68 43.72
C ILE A 8 -28.22 -22.97 42.25
N ALA A 9 -29.48 -23.32 41.98
CA ALA A 9 -29.94 -23.61 40.62
C ALA A 9 -29.83 -22.39 39.68
N ALA A 10 -30.19 -21.19 40.16
CA ALA A 10 -30.09 -19.96 39.38
C ALA A 10 -28.62 -19.60 39.05
N ALA A 11 -27.70 -19.78 40.00
CA ALA A 11 -26.28 -19.53 39.78
C ALA A 11 -25.68 -20.50 38.74
N SER A 12 -26.03 -21.79 38.80
CA SER A 12 -25.58 -22.77 37.80
C SER A 12 -26.08 -22.45 36.38
N LEU A 13 -27.31 -21.97 36.24
CA LEU A 13 -27.87 -21.59 34.93
C LEU A 13 -27.15 -20.37 34.32
N LEU A 14 -26.81 -19.38 35.14
CA LEU A 14 -26.06 -18.19 34.71
C LEU A 14 -24.65 -18.56 34.22
N VAL A 15 -23.96 -19.43 34.95
CA VAL A 15 -22.63 -19.91 34.55
C VAL A 15 -22.69 -20.67 33.23
N LEU A 16 -23.69 -21.56 33.06
CA LEU A 16 -23.86 -22.32 31.83
C LEU A 16 -24.16 -21.42 30.63
N ALA A 17 -25.01 -20.39 30.81
CA ALA A 17 -25.34 -19.42 29.78
C ALA A 17 -24.12 -18.57 29.38
N ALA A 18 -23.32 -18.11 30.34
CA ALA A 18 -22.08 -17.39 30.07
C ALA A 18 -21.08 -18.26 29.30
N LEU A 19 -20.93 -19.54 29.67
CA LEU A 19 -20.06 -20.49 28.97
C LEU A 19 -20.51 -20.73 27.53
N LEU A 20 -21.81 -20.87 27.29
CA LEU A 20 -22.38 -20.99 25.95
C LEU A 20 -22.12 -19.74 25.10
N ILE A 21 -22.27 -18.54 25.66
CA ILE A 21 -21.96 -17.29 24.95
C ILE A 21 -20.48 -17.25 24.56
N VAL A 22 -19.57 -17.59 25.46
CA VAL A 22 -18.14 -17.65 25.16
C VAL A 22 -17.85 -18.67 24.06
N ILE A 23 -18.45 -19.86 24.11
CA ILE A 23 -18.28 -20.88 23.06
C ILE A 23 -18.81 -20.37 21.71
N ILE A 24 -19.98 -19.74 21.67
CA ILE A 24 -20.54 -19.17 20.43
C ILE A 24 -19.64 -18.07 19.87
N VAL A 25 -19.15 -17.15 20.70
CA VAL A 25 -18.23 -16.08 20.28
C VAL A 25 -16.93 -16.68 19.73
N VAL A 26 -16.32 -17.63 20.44
CA VAL A 26 -15.05 -18.27 20.02
C VAL A 26 -15.23 -19.10 18.74
N THR A 27 -16.34 -19.84 18.60
CA THR A 27 -16.61 -20.66 17.41
C THR A 27 -16.97 -19.83 16.17
N HIS A 28 -17.66 -18.69 16.33
CA HIS A 28 -17.85 -17.74 15.25
C HIS A 28 -16.52 -17.10 14.82
N LYS A 29 -15.63 -16.78 15.77
CA LYS A 29 -14.30 -16.22 15.52
C LYS A 29 -13.40 -17.19 14.72
N ALA A 30 -13.46 -18.48 15.03
CA ALA A 30 -12.70 -19.52 14.31
C ALA A 30 -13.19 -19.73 12.86
N SER A 31 -14.44 -19.39 12.55
CA SER A 31 -15.01 -19.48 11.19
C SER A 31 -14.75 -18.23 10.33
N GLY A 32 -14.12 -17.19 10.87
CA GLY A 32 -13.89 -15.90 10.20
C GLY A 32 -12.76 -15.89 9.16
N ASN A 33 -12.00 -16.98 9.01
CA ASN A 33 -10.82 -17.01 8.11
C ASN A 33 -10.99 -17.89 6.87
N ALA A 34 -12.19 -18.40 6.61
CA ALA A 34 -12.54 -18.86 5.28
C ALA A 34 -12.73 -17.62 4.41
N GLN A 35 -11.62 -17.17 3.81
CA GLN A 35 -11.55 -16.09 2.86
C GLN A 35 -12.59 -16.34 1.76
N ASN A 36 -13.76 -15.68 1.85
CA ASN A 36 -14.93 -15.90 0.99
C ASN A 36 -14.67 -15.34 -0.41
N CYS A 37 -13.76 -15.99 -1.13
CA CYS A 37 -13.53 -15.78 -2.53
C CYS A 37 -14.73 -16.34 -3.33
N PRO A 38 -15.22 -15.62 -4.36
CA PRO A 38 -16.15 -16.20 -5.31
C PRO A 38 -15.60 -17.53 -5.86
N ALA A 39 -16.45 -18.53 -6.06
CA ALA A 39 -16.02 -19.85 -6.55
C ALA A 39 -15.24 -19.76 -7.88
N GLU A 40 -15.52 -18.74 -8.69
CA GLU A 40 -14.81 -18.46 -9.95
C GLU A 40 -13.33 -18.15 -9.74
N VAL A 41 -12.98 -17.54 -8.62
CA VAL A 41 -11.61 -17.13 -8.29
C VAL A 41 -10.72 -18.34 -7.97
N GLN A 42 -11.31 -19.47 -7.59
CA GLN A 42 -10.57 -20.72 -7.33
C GLN A 42 -10.13 -21.45 -8.60
N LYS A 43 -10.48 -20.94 -9.79
CA LYS A 43 -10.22 -21.60 -11.08
C LYS A 43 -8.78 -21.48 -11.58
N CYS A 44 -7.97 -20.58 -11.02
CA CYS A 44 -6.60 -20.40 -11.49
C CYS A 44 -5.71 -21.58 -11.05
N PRO A 45 -5.14 -22.35 -12.00
CA PRO A 45 -4.33 -23.53 -11.68
C PRO A 45 -2.99 -23.19 -11.03
N GLY A 46 -2.43 -22.02 -11.33
CA GLY A 46 -1.12 -21.59 -10.83
C GLY A 46 -1.16 -21.16 -9.36
N LYS A 47 -0.05 -21.42 -8.65
CA LYS A 47 0.14 -20.93 -7.27
C LYS A 47 0.22 -19.41 -7.22
N ASP A 48 0.90 -18.81 -8.20
CA ASP A 48 1.12 -17.37 -8.35
C ASP A 48 0.17 -16.71 -9.34
N GLU A 49 -0.88 -17.41 -9.77
CA GLU A 49 -1.92 -16.86 -10.64
C GLU A 49 -3.06 -16.26 -9.81
N LEU A 50 -3.56 -15.13 -10.29
CA LEU A 50 -4.65 -14.37 -9.70
C LEU A 50 -5.79 -14.21 -10.72
N PHE A 51 -7.03 -14.47 -10.29
CA PHE A 51 -8.21 -14.32 -11.13
C PHE A 51 -8.64 -12.85 -11.19
N HIS A 52 -8.54 -12.23 -12.35
CA HIS A 52 -9.00 -10.87 -12.56
C HIS A 52 -10.47 -10.89 -12.99
N LEU A 53 -11.36 -10.46 -12.09
CA LEU A 53 -12.82 -10.52 -12.30
C LEU A 53 -13.29 -9.81 -13.57
N PRO A 54 -12.85 -8.57 -13.89
CA PRO A 54 -13.32 -7.86 -15.09
C PRO A 54 -13.04 -8.64 -16.38
N GLU A 55 -11.83 -9.19 -16.51
CA GLU A 55 -11.40 -9.92 -17.70
C GLU A 55 -11.79 -11.41 -17.69
N ARG A 56 -12.21 -11.93 -16.54
CA ARG A 56 -12.50 -13.35 -16.30
C ARG A 56 -11.35 -14.29 -16.68
N LYS A 57 -10.12 -13.84 -16.46
CA LYS A 57 -8.88 -14.56 -16.79
C LYS A 57 -7.93 -14.62 -15.60
N CYS A 58 -7.03 -15.59 -15.62
CA CYS A 58 -5.93 -15.69 -14.68
C CYS A 58 -4.70 -14.97 -15.23
N PHE A 59 -4.04 -14.18 -14.39
CA PHE A 59 -2.79 -13.48 -14.70
C PHE A 59 -1.74 -13.81 -13.65
N LEU A 60 -0.46 -13.70 -14.00
CA LEU A 60 0.60 -13.88 -13.02
C LEU A 60 0.60 -12.69 -12.03
N LYS A 61 0.83 -12.98 -10.75
CA LYS A 61 1.01 -11.93 -9.73
C LYS A 61 2.15 -11.01 -10.14
N GLY A 62 1.89 -9.70 -10.12
CA GLY A 62 2.87 -8.68 -10.48
C GLY A 62 2.99 -8.42 -11.99
N GLU A 63 2.23 -9.14 -12.82
CA GLU A 63 2.15 -8.89 -14.25
C GLU A 63 1.43 -7.57 -14.54
N THR A 64 1.83 -6.90 -15.63
CA THR A 64 1.21 -5.67 -16.14
C THR A 64 0.62 -5.94 -17.54
N PRO A 65 -0.48 -6.71 -17.64
CA PRO A 65 -0.98 -7.13 -18.94
C PRO A 65 -1.48 -5.92 -19.72
N GLU A 66 -1.04 -5.79 -20.96
CA GLU A 66 -1.43 -4.68 -21.84
C GLU A 66 -2.96 -4.65 -22.00
N GLY A 67 -3.56 -3.47 -21.79
CA GLY A 67 -5.00 -3.27 -21.86
C GLY A 67 -5.81 -3.74 -20.63
N VAL A 68 -5.19 -4.39 -19.65
CA VAL A 68 -5.85 -4.83 -18.41
C VAL A 68 -5.60 -3.85 -17.27
N CYS A 69 -4.32 -3.54 -17.03
CA CYS A 69 -3.92 -2.53 -16.05
C CYS A 69 -3.40 -1.28 -16.75
N THR A 70 -3.66 -0.12 -16.14
CA THR A 70 -3.13 1.16 -16.66
C THR A 70 -1.65 1.33 -16.28
N ARG A 71 -1.07 2.48 -16.63
CA ARG A 71 0.36 2.73 -16.47
C ARG A 71 0.83 2.57 -15.01
N ASN A 72 1.97 1.89 -14.84
CA ASN A 72 2.61 1.59 -13.56
C ASN A 72 1.75 0.76 -12.59
N MET A 73 0.69 0.11 -13.08
CA MET A 73 -0.14 -0.82 -12.30
C MET A 73 0.19 -2.27 -12.67
N ALA A 74 0.01 -3.17 -11.71
CA ALA A 74 0.17 -4.61 -11.87
C ALA A 74 -1.01 -5.36 -11.23
N ILE A 75 -1.22 -6.60 -11.65
CA ILE A 75 -2.19 -7.51 -11.03
C ILE A 75 -1.66 -7.95 -9.67
N LEU A 76 -2.25 -7.43 -8.59
CA LEU A 76 -1.91 -7.74 -7.20
C LEU A 76 -3.08 -8.41 -6.48
N PRO A 77 -2.81 -9.20 -5.42
CA PRO A 77 -3.86 -9.93 -4.72
C PRO A 77 -4.71 -8.99 -3.86
N VAL A 78 -6.04 -9.16 -3.93
CA VAL A 78 -6.96 -8.43 -3.05
C VAL A 78 -6.84 -8.96 -1.62
N VAL A 79 -6.78 -8.08 -0.63
CA VAL A 79 -6.60 -8.45 0.80
C VAL A 79 -7.71 -9.40 1.28
N SER A 80 -8.96 -9.13 0.90
CA SER A 80 -10.11 -9.96 1.24
C SER A 80 -10.19 -11.27 0.47
N CYS A 81 -9.46 -11.42 -0.65
CA CYS A 81 -9.42 -12.64 -1.45
C CYS A 81 -8.08 -12.78 -2.18
N ARG A 82 -7.12 -13.50 -1.57
CA ARG A 82 -5.75 -13.62 -2.08
C ARG A 82 -5.61 -14.29 -3.45
N LYS A 83 -6.65 -14.98 -3.92
CA LYS A 83 -6.69 -15.58 -5.26
C LYS A 83 -7.30 -14.66 -6.30
N GLN A 84 -7.93 -13.56 -5.90
CA GLN A 84 -8.45 -12.54 -6.79
C GLN A 84 -7.36 -11.52 -7.09
N GLY A 85 -7.19 -11.20 -8.37
CA GLY A 85 -6.31 -10.16 -8.85
C GLY A 85 -7.07 -8.86 -9.07
N GLN A 86 -6.44 -7.75 -8.71
CA GLN A 86 -6.88 -6.39 -9.04
C GLN A 86 -5.68 -5.58 -9.50
N CYS A 87 -5.90 -4.66 -10.45
CA CYS A 87 -4.88 -3.70 -10.81
C CYS A 87 -4.62 -2.76 -9.62
N GLU A 88 -3.38 -2.74 -9.14
CA GLU A 88 -2.89 -1.84 -8.11
C GLU A 88 -1.53 -1.26 -8.52
N CYS A 89 -1.09 -0.16 -7.92
CA CYS A 89 0.24 0.39 -8.20
C CYS A 89 1.33 -0.64 -7.90
N ASN A 90 2.27 -0.83 -8.83
CA ASN A 90 3.32 -1.82 -8.71
C ASN A 90 4.47 -1.35 -7.80
N TYR A 91 4.21 -1.24 -6.49
CA TYR A 91 5.23 -0.86 -5.49
C TYR A 91 6.35 -1.89 -5.37
N GLU A 92 6.07 -3.17 -5.62
CA GLU A 92 7.06 -4.22 -5.45
C GLU A 92 8.12 -4.22 -6.56
N GLY A 93 7.73 -3.89 -7.79
CA GLY A 93 8.60 -3.83 -8.96
C GLY A 93 9.40 -2.54 -9.12
N ASN A 94 9.20 -1.55 -8.25
CA ASN A 94 9.79 -0.21 -8.42
C ASN A 94 10.55 0.25 -7.17
N ASN A 95 11.70 0.89 -7.38
CA ASN A 95 12.47 1.54 -6.30
C ASN A 95 11.92 2.92 -5.93
N ARG A 96 11.12 3.52 -6.81
CA ARG A 96 10.50 4.84 -6.66
C ARG A 96 9.04 4.67 -6.30
N TRP A 97 8.58 5.43 -5.32
CA TRP A 97 7.20 5.35 -4.85
C TRP A 97 6.21 5.81 -5.92
N LEU A 98 5.05 5.17 -5.91
CA LEU A 98 3.93 5.45 -6.79
C LEU A 98 2.77 6.06 -6.00
N VAL A 99 2.03 6.96 -6.61
CA VAL A 99 0.78 7.50 -6.09
C VAL A 99 -0.34 7.11 -7.04
N TYR A 100 -1.37 6.48 -6.51
CA TYR A 100 -2.61 6.24 -7.23
C TYR A 100 -3.41 7.55 -7.36
N HIS A 101 -3.85 7.87 -8.57
CA HIS A 101 -4.71 9.02 -8.84
C HIS A 101 -6.08 8.55 -9.31
N ASN A 102 -7.11 8.87 -8.52
CA ASN A 102 -8.45 8.33 -8.70
C ASN A 102 -9.12 8.81 -10.01
N GLU A 103 -8.93 10.07 -10.40
CA GLU A 103 -9.61 10.64 -11.58
C GLU A 103 -9.11 10.04 -12.89
N THR A 104 -7.81 9.75 -12.98
CA THR A 104 -7.19 9.13 -14.17
C THR A 104 -7.17 7.60 -14.06
N ASN A 105 -7.40 7.04 -12.87
CA ASN A 105 -7.20 5.62 -12.57
C ASN A 105 -5.81 5.13 -13.00
N GLU A 106 -4.78 5.92 -12.68
CA GLU A 106 -3.38 5.64 -13.03
C GLU A 106 -2.48 5.77 -11.79
N CYS A 107 -1.31 5.12 -11.86
CA CYS A 107 -0.26 5.27 -10.88
C CYS A 107 0.89 6.12 -11.42
N HIS A 108 1.28 7.14 -10.66
CA HIS A 108 2.30 8.11 -11.06
C HIS A 108 3.47 8.10 -10.09
N PHE A 109 4.69 8.20 -10.60
CA PHE A 109 5.88 8.27 -9.76
C PHE A 109 5.95 9.61 -9.01
N VAL A 110 6.33 9.56 -7.74
CA VAL A 110 6.66 10.78 -6.97
C VAL A 110 7.81 11.53 -7.62
N TYR A 111 7.85 12.86 -7.55
CA TYR A 111 8.82 13.74 -8.23
C TYR A 111 8.76 13.67 -9.77
N THR A 112 7.62 13.26 -10.34
CA THR A 112 7.31 13.45 -11.77
C THR A 112 6.10 14.37 -11.91
N GLN A 113 5.86 14.92 -13.10
CA GLN A 113 4.67 15.73 -13.35
C GLN A 113 3.39 14.94 -13.06
N GLY A 114 3.26 13.73 -13.59
CA GLY A 114 2.10 12.86 -13.38
C GLY A 114 0.77 13.57 -13.68
N PHE A 115 -0.14 13.60 -12.71
CA PHE A 115 -1.44 14.29 -12.79
C PHE A 115 -1.38 15.79 -12.44
N CYS A 116 -0.22 16.33 -12.08
CA CYS A 116 -0.05 17.73 -11.74
C CYS A 116 0.02 18.62 -12.98
N GLN A 117 -0.18 19.93 -12.78
CA GLN A 117 -0.07 20.89 -13.86
C GLN A 117 1.37 21.00 -14.39
N PRO A 118 1.56 21.49 -15.63
CA PRO A 118 2.90 21.75 -16.15
C PRO A 118 3.71 22.66 -15.21
N GLY A 119 4.95 22.26 -14.89
CA GLY A 119 5.80 22.96 -13.93
C GLY A 119 5.62 22.54 -12.47
N GLU A 120 4.71 21.61 -12.20
CA GLU A 120 4.55 20.96 -10.89
C GLU A 120 4.99 19.49 -10.95
N TRP A 121 5.18 18.91 -9.77
CA TRP A 121 5.42 17.48 -9.59
C TRP A 121 4.65 16.93 -8.39
N ILE A 122 4.59 15.60 -8.30
CA ILE A 122 3.93 14.90 -7.20
C ILE A 122 4.89 14.77 -6.02
N GLU A 123 4.57 15.36 -4.88
CA GLU A 123 5.26 15.06 -3.61
C GLU A 123 4.35 14.30 -2.65
N LEU A 124 4.94 13.50 -1.76
CA LEU A 124 4.16 12.83 -0.72
C LEU A 124 3.95 13.75 0.49
N SER A 125 2.70 13.97 0.83
CA SER A 125 2.28 14.66 2.05
C SER A 125 1.21 13.83 2.75
N LYS A 126 1.51 13.36 3.97
CA LYS A 126 0.61 12.50 4.77
C LYS A 126 0.09 11.28 3.98
N GLY A 127 0.98 10.58 3.28
CA GLY A 127 0.63 9.41 2.48
C GLY A 127 -0.07 9.69 1.16
N LEU A 128 -0.44 10.94 0.88
CA LEU A 128 -1.09 11.37 -0.36
C LEU A 128 -0.10 12.05 -1.30
N GLY A 129 -0.28 11.86 -2.61
CA GLY A 129 0.40 12.70 -3.58
C GLY A 129 -0.27 14.06 -3.67
N VAL A 130 0.52 15.11 -3.51
CA VAL A 130 0.10 16.50 -3.66
C VAL A 130 0.96 17.17 -4.71
N CYS A 131 0.35 18.05 -5.49
CA CYS A 131 1.09 18.84 -6.47
C CYS A 131 1.88 19.96 -5.78
N LYS A 132 3.17 20.04 -6.14
CA LYS A 132 4.09 21.07 -5.66
C LYS A 132 4.87 21.67 -6.84
N PRO A 133 5.28 22.94 -6.76
CA PRO A 133 6.16 23.52 -7.76
C PRO A 133 7.42 22.65 -7.94
N ASN A 134 7.75 22.32 -9.18
CA ASN A 134 8.94 21.56 -9.51
C ASN A 134 10.17 22.47 -9.39
N LEU A 135 10.89 22.34 -8.27
CA LEU A 135 12.13 23.10 -8.01
C LEU A 135 13.21 22.86 -9.08
N CYS A 136 13.12 21.77 -9.82
CA CYS A 136 14.09 21.35 -10.82
C CYS A 136 13.66 21.68 -12.25
N ALA A 137 12.54 22.38 -12.45
CA ALA A 137 12.05 22.76 -13.77
C ALA A 137 13.11 23.52 -14.59
N SER A 138 13.87 24.42 -13.96
CA SER A 138 14.93 25.18 -14.65
C SER A 138 16.09 24.30 -15.12
N GLU A 139 16.45 23.26 -14.36
CA GLU A 139 17.54 22.35 -14.75
C GLU A 139 17.07 21.37 -15.83
N ILE A 140 15.85 20.86 -15.72
CA ILE A 140 15.22 20.01 -16.74
C ILE A 140 15.15 20.76 -18.08
N ALA A 141 14.77 22.05 -18.06
CA ALA A 141 14.66 22.86 -19.27
C ALA A 141 16.00 23.11 -19.98
N LYS A 142 17.14 23.05 -19.26
CA LYS A 142 18.47 23.17 -19.87
C LYS A 142 18.88 21.92 -20.64
N GLU A 143 18.33 20.77 -20.29
CA GLU A 143 18.70 19.48 -20.85
C GLU A 143 17.45 18.67 -21.29
N PRO A 144 16.68 19.20 -22.26
CA PRO A 144 15.48 18.54 -22.75
C PRO A 144 15.83 17.19 -23.39
N GLY A 145 15.09 16.13 -23.04
CA GLY A 145 15.30 14.79 -23.57
C GLY A 145 16.38 13.96 -22.85
N SER A 146 16.93 14.46 -21.74
CA SER A 146 17.75 13.63 -20.86
C SER A 146 16.94 12.44 -20.35
N GLU A 147 17.48 11.22 -20.49
CA GLU A 147 16.88 9.99 -19.95
C GLU A 147 16.94 9.93 -18.41
N LEU A 148 17.75 10.79 -17.80
CA LEU A 148 17.94 10.81 -16.35
C LEU A 148 16.97 11.78 -15.68
N ASP A 149 16.29 11.26 -14.67
CA ASP A 149 15.39 12.04 -13.83
C ASP A 149 16.15 13.00 -12.90
N TRP A 150 15.50 14.11 -12.59
CA TRP A 150 15.95 15.10 -11.63
C TRP A 150 15.16 14.99 -10.32
N VAL A 151 15.81 15.32 -9.20
CA VAL A 151 15.17 15.35 -7.89
C VAL A 151 15.66 16.52 -7.05
N ALA A 152 14.77 17.05 -6.19
CA ALA A 152 15.15 18.02 -5.18
C ALA A 152 15.66 17.29 -3.94
N TYR A 153 16.89 17.60 -3.56
CA TYR A 153 17.52 17.11 -2.34
C TYR A 153 18.13 18.30 -1.60
N ASN A 154 17.77 18.49 -0.33
CA ASN A 154 18.21 19.65 0.48
C ASN A 154 18.02 21.01 -0.22
N GLY A 155 16.89 21.19 -0.91
CA GLY A 155 16.54 22.44 -1.59
C GLY A 155 17.34 22.73 -2.87
N LYS A 156 18.13 21.78 -3.35
CA LYS A 156 18.87 21.86 -4.62
C LYS A 156 18.49 20.71 -5.54
N CYS A 157 18.71 20.92 -6.83
CA CYS A 157 18.38 19.94 -7.85
C CYS A 157 19.60 19.14 -8.27
N TYR A 158 19.41 17.83 -8.32
CA TYR A 158 20.43 16.86 -8.64
C TYR A 158 19.90 15.84 -9.62
N ARG A 159 20.82 15.27 -10.39
CA ARG A 159 20.51 14.17 -11.28
C ARG A 159 20.60 12.86 -10.54
N LEU A 160 19.61 11.99 -10.75
CA LEU A 160 19.67 10.65 -10.21
C LEU A 160 20.88 9.90 -10.80
N PHE A 161 21.53 9.10 -9.97
CA PHE A 161 22.63 8.19 -10.34
C PHE A 161 23.95 8.82 -10.82
N THR A 162 24.06 10.14 -11.01
CA THR A 162 25.29 10.77 -11.54
C THR A 162 26.15 11.47 -10.48
N ASP A 163 25.52 12.05 -9.46
CA ASP A 163 26.19 13.00 -8.59
C ASP A 163 26.88 12.28 -7.42
N LEU A 164 28.12 11.82 -7.66
CA LEU A 164 28.85 10.93 -6.75
C LEU A 164 29.53 11.62 -5.54
N ASN A 165 29.61 12.96 -5.52
CA ASN A 165 30.38 13.71 -4.52
C ASN A 165 29.64 14.95 -4.01
N LEU A 166 28.38 14.78 -3.57
CA LEU A 166 27.63 15.88 -2.99
C LEU A 166 28.06 16.14 -1.54
N PRO A 167 28.12 17.40 -1.07
CA PRO A 167 28.40 17.71 0.34
C PRO A 167 27.42 16.97 1.27
N GLY A 168 27.95 16.09 2.14
CA GLY A 168 27.14 15.24 3.03
C GLY A 168 26.61 13.96 2.38
N CYS A 169 27.07 13.60 1.18
CA CYS A 169 26.65 12.43 0.42
C CYS A 169 27.89 11.65 -0.02
N LYS A 170 27.95 10.34 0.26
CA LYS A 170 29.09 9.48 -0.11
C LYS A 170 28.84 8.64 -1.38
N GLY A 171 27.77 8.94 -2.10
CA GLY A 171 27.35 8.19 -3.29
C GLY A 171 26.26 8.92 -4.04
N PRO A 172 25.70 8.32 -5.11
CA PRO A 172 24.68 8.97 -5.90
C PRO A 172 23.37 9.08 -5.12
N ILE A 173 22.59 10.11 -5.47
CA ILE A 173 21.19 10.22 -5.04
C ILE A 173 20.35 9.26 -5.88
N GLN A 174 19.53 8.45 -5.22
CA GLN A 174 18.58 7.54 -5.86
C GLN A 174 17.35 7.34 -4.98
N PHE A 175 16.30 6.77 -5.57
CA PHE A 175 15.15 6.28 -4.83
C PHE A 175 15.42 4.89 -4.26
N PHE A 176 14.83 4.61 -3.10
CA PHE A 176 14.89 3.30 -2.46
C PHE A 176 13.47 2.83 -2.19
N LYS A 177 13.23 1.52 -2.37
CA LYS A 177 11.91 0.90 -2.22
C LYS A 177 11.17 1.27 -0.93
N ASN A 178 11.90 1.43 0.17
CA ASN A 178 11.33 1.73 1.49
C ASN A 178 11.39 3.21 1.89
N PHE A 179 11.83 4.11 1.00
CA PHE A 179 11.97 5.52 1.28
C PHE A 179 11.20 6.37 0.27
N PRO A 180 10.20 7.14 0.72
CA PRO A 180 9.37 7.97 -0.18
C PRO A 180 10.15 9.12 -0.82
N LYS A 181 11.31 9.48 -0.25
CA LYS A 181 12.19 10.55 -0.75
C LYS A 181 13.46 9.93 -1.31
N ALA A 182 14.02 10.57 -2.33
CA ALA A 182 15.35 10.22 -2.77
C ALA A 182 16.36 10.48 -1.64
N ALA A 183 17.36 9.62 -1.54
CA ALA A 183 18.39 9.72 -0.52
C ALA A 183 19.76 9.40 -1.11
N CYS A 184 20.78 9.82 -0.38
CA CYS A 184 22.16 9.47 -0.67
C CYS A 184 22.39 7.97 -0.45
N THR A 185 23.08 7.35 -1.38
CA THR A 185 23.61 6.01 -1.16
C THR A 185 24.78 6.11 -0.19
N GLU A 186 24.58 5.71 1.07
CA GLU A 186 25.72 5.49 1.96
C GLU A 186 26.40 4.16 1.61
N PRO A 187 27.74 4.07 1.69
CA PRO A 187 28.44 2.79 1.60
C PRO A 187 27.99 1.88 2.75
N ARG A 188 27.06 0.98 2.42
CA ARG A 188 26.53 -0.16 3.18
C ARG A 188 26.91 -0.20 4.68
N ASN A 189 26.17 0.56 5.48
CA ASN A 189 25.90 0.19 6.87
C ASN A 189 24.46 0.56 7.28
N ILE A 190 23.53 0.49 6.33
CA ILE A 190 22.10 0.61 6.62
C ILE A 190 21.67 -0.69 7.29
N ARG A 191 21.83 -0.77 8.61
CA ARG A 191 20.96 -1.63 9.41
C ARG A 191 19.54 -1.16 9.13
N THR A 192 18.72 -2.03 8.56
CA THR A 192 17.29 -1.82 8.33
C THR A 192 16.60 -1.55 9.66
N SER A 193 16.60 -0.29 10.09
CA SER A 193 15.89 0.17 11.29
C SER A 193 15.05 1.37 10.89
N GLY A 194 13.74 1.18 10.87
CA GLY A 194 12.76 2.26 10.71
C GLY A 194 11.89 2.09 9.48
N VAL A 195 10.79 1.35 9.64
CA VAL A 195 9.59 1.58 8.81
C VAL A 195 9.12 2.99 9.17
N GLY A 196 9.34 3.97 8.28
CA GLY A 196 8.82 5.31 8.48
C GLY A 196 7.30 5.27 8.53
N ALA A 197 6.72 5.59 9.69
CA ALA A 197 5.27 5.64 9.85
C ALA A 197 4.69 6.71 8.92
N ILE A 198 3.86 6.28 7.97
CA ILE A 198 3.11 7.15 7.08
C ILE A 198 2.07 7.90 7.92
N PRO A 199 1.98 9.25 7.86
CA PRO A 199 0.91 9.96 8.54
C PRO A 199 -0.42 9.56 7.88
N PRO A 200 -1.47 9.21 8.64
CA PRO A 200 -2.72 8.74 8.07
C PRO A 200 -3.38 9.85 7.24
N ALA A 201 -3.74 9.56 5.98
CA ALA A 201 -4.75 10.36 5.31
C ALA A 201 -6.13 10.13 5.92
N GLU A 202 -7.02 11.09 5.69
CA GLU A 202 -8.42 11.06 6.12
C GLU A 202 -9.21 10.02 5.33
N CYS A 203 -9.08 8.76 5.74
CA CYS A 203 -10.05 7.75 5.38
C CYS A 203 -11.38 7.97 6.15
N PRO A 204 -12.51 7.45 5.63
CA PRO A 204 -13.78 7.48 6.36
C PRO A 204 -13.61 6.97 7.80
N PRO A 205 -14.36 7.49 8.78
CA PRO A 205 -14.26 7.03 10.17
C PRO A 205 -14.34 5.51 10.26
N GLY A 206 -13.31 4.90 10.87
CA GLY A 206 -13.15 3.46 10.99
C GLY A 206 -12.13 2.87 10.02
N SER A 207 -11.96 3.42 8.82
CA SER A 207 -10.97 2.95 7.85
C SER A 207 -9.56 3.48 8.14
N PHE A 208 -8.53 2.80 7.63
CA PHE A 208 -7.15 3.29 7.68
C PHE A 208 -6.56 3.31 6.27
N GLN A 209 -5.73 4.30 5.98
CA GLN A 209 -5.06 4.35 4.69
C GLN A 209 -3.90 3.36 4.69
N ALA A 210 -3.90 2.41 3.76
CA ALA A 210 -2.75 1.55 3.54
C ALA A 210 -1.60 2.33 2.87
N VAL A 211 -0.40 1.74 2.91
CA VAL A 211 0.80 2.27 2.23
C VAL A 211 0.55 2.54 0.73
N ASN A 212 -0.41 1.83 0.13
CA ASN A 212 -0.83 1.98 -1.27
C ASN A 212 -1.82 3.13 -1.51
N GLY A 213 -2.13 3.96 -0.50
CA GLY A 213 -3.02 5.11 -0.63
C GLY A 213 -4.51 4.78 -0.61
N HIS A 214 -4.90 3.51 -0.74
CA HIS A 214 -6.29 3.08 -0.62
C HIS A 214 -6.72 3.03 0.85
N CYS A 215 -7.96 3.43 1.11
CA CYS A 215 -8.59 3.21 2.40
C CYS A 215 -8.93 1.73 2.54
N GLN A 216 -8.21 1.06 3.43
CA GLN A 216 -8.59 -0.26 3.88
C GLN A 216 -9.82 -0.13 4.79
N PRO A 217 -10.72 -1.12 4.77
CA PRO A 217 -11.81 -1.18 5.74
C PRO A 217 -11.25 -1.19 7.16
N PRO A 218 -12.08 -0.90 8.18
CA PRO A 218 -11.65 -0.94 9.57
C PRO A 218 -10.90 -2.22 9.92
N ILE A 219 -9.76 -2.08 10.60
CA ILE A 219 -9.15 -3.22 11.29
C ILE A 219 -10.08 -3.50 12.47
N GLU A 220 -10.95 -4.49 12.32
CA GLU A 220 -11.58 -5.10 13.47
C GLU A 220 -10.47 -5.86 14.22
N PHE A 221 -9.90 -5.19 15.24
CA PHE A 221 -9.01 -5.85 16.18
C PHE A 221 -9.85 -6.80 17.01
N ASP A 222 -9.82 -8.05 16.57
CA ASP A 222 -10.43 -9.16 17.26
C ASP A 222 -9.57 -9.50 18.50
N PHE A 223 -9.69 -8.73 19.57
CA PHE A 223 -9.01 -9.05 20.85
C PHE A 223 -9.55 -10.40 21.37
N ASP A 224 -8.65 -11.37 21.51
CA ASP A 224 -8.88 -12.65 22.19
C ASP A 224 -8.96 -12.46 23.71
#